data_AF-A0A8S0G1S0-F1
#
_entry.id   AF-A0A8S0G1S0-F1
#
_cell.length_a   1.000
_cell.length_b   1.000
_cell.length_c   1.000
_cell.angle_alpha   90.00
_cell.angle_beta   90.00
_cell.angle_gamma   90.00
#
_symmetry.space_group_name_H-M   'P 1'
#
loop_
_entity.id
_entity.type
_entity.pdbx_description
1 polymer ?
#
loop_
_entity_poly.entity_id
_entity_poly.type
_entity_poly.pdbx_seq_one_letter_code
_entity_poly.pdbx_strand_id
1 'polypeptide(L)'
;MTTRETSGVIRGFDVNTGELLWAFDPGAKDPNAIPSDEHTFTFNSPNSWAPAAYDAKLDLVYLPMGVTTPDIWGGNRTPEQERYASSILALNATTGKLAWSYQTVHHDLWDMDLPAQPTLADITVNGQKVPIIYAPAKTGNIFVLDRRNGELVVPAPEKPVPQGAAHRPKAIT
;
A
#
# COMPACT_ATOMS: atom_id res chain seq x y z
N MET A 1 -17.84 -14.79 -3.44
CA MET A 1 -16.57 -14.03 -3.46
C MET A 1 -15.50 -14.99 -3.94
N THR A 2 -14.78 -14.61 -5.00
CA THR A 2 -13.66 -15.41 -5.49
C THR A 2 -12.52 -15.34 -4.49
N THR A 3 -11.81 -16.44 -4.28
CA THR A 3 -10.64 -16.55 -3.40
C THR A 3 -9.36 -16.82 -4.17
N ARG A 4 -9.39 -16.59 -5.49
CA ARG A 4 -8.31 -16.85 -6.43
C ARG A 4 -8.31 -15.81 -7.55
N GLU A 5 -8.06 -14.56 -7.18
CA GLU A 5 -7.85 -13.45 -8.10
C GLU A 5 -6.37 -13.28 -8.42
N THR A 6 -6.08 -12.72 -9.59
CA THR A 6 -4.70 -12.46 -10.03
C THR A 6 -3.95 -11.58 -9.04
N SER A 7 -2.64 -11.81 -8.92
CA SER A 7 -1.74 -11.00 -8.10
C SER A 7 -1.82 -9.51 -8.42
N GLY A 8 -1.77 -8.68 -7.37
CA GLY A 8 -1.58 -7.23 -7.45
C GLY A 8 -0.12 -6.79 -7.65
N VAL A 9 0.74 -7.70 -8.10
CA VAL A 9 2.17 -7.45 -8.35
C VAL A 9 2.44 -6.18 -9.16
N ILE A 10 3.36 -5.37 -8.67
CA ILE A 10 3.92 -4.22 -9.38
C ILE A 10 5.12 -4.69 -10.20
N ARG A 11 5.25 -4.20 -11.44
CA ARG A 11 6.30 -4.64 -12.36
C ARG A 11 6.98 -3.45 -13.02
N GLY A 12 8.29 -3.52 -13.16
CA GLY A 12 9.09 -2.58 -13.94
C GLY A 12 9.54 -3.23 -15.23
N PHE A 13 9.30 -2.55 -16.35
CA PHE A 13 9.67 -3.01 -17.68
C PHE A 13 10.62 -2.02 -18.35
N ASP A 14 11.53 -2.53 -19.17
CA ASP A 14 12.29 -1.69 -20.09
C ASP A 14 11.33 -1.10 -21.15
N VAL A 15 11.35 0.22 -21.29
CA VAL A 15 10.40 0.94 -22.15
C VAL A 15 10.61 0.67 -23.65
N ASN A 16 11.82 0.28 -24.06
CA ASN A 16 12.16 0.08 -25.48
C ASN A 16 11.92 -1.36 -25.92
N THR A 17 12.14 -2.32 -25.03
CA THR A 17 12.12 -3.76 -25.34
C THR A 17 10.92 -4.49 -24.75
N GLY A 18 10.29 -3.94 -23.70
CA GLY A 18 9.25 -4.61 -22.94
C GLY A 18 9.77 -5.73 -22.02
N GLU A 19 11.10 -5.84 -21.84
CA GLU A 19 11.70 -6.82 -20.94
C GLU A 19 11.30 -6.52 -19.48
N LEU A 20 10.92 -7.56 -18.72
CA LEU A 20 10.64 -7.44 -17.29
C LEU A 20 11.96 -7.28 -16.53
N LEU A 21 12.20 -6.11 -15.96
CA LEU A 21 13.43 -5.79 -15.23
C LEU A 21 13.32 -6.16 -13.75
N TRP A 22 12.16 -5.94 -13.15
CA TRP A 22 11.90 -6.27 -11.75
C TRP A 22 10.41 -6.45 -11.47
N ALA A 23 10.10 -7.17 -10.40
CA ALA A 23 8.75 -7.30 -9.86
C ALA A 23 8.75 -6.97 -8.37
N PHE A 24 7.59 -6.60 -7.84
CA PHE A 24 7.30 -6.49 -6.42
C PHE A 24 5.91 -7.09 -6.15
N ASP A 25 5.87 -8.33 -5.67
CA ASP A 25 4.64 -9.01 -5.26
C ASP A 25 4.39 -8.80 -3.75
N PRO A 26 3.42 -7.95 -3.38
CA PRO A 26 3.21 -7.59 -1.98
C PRO A 26 2.67 -8.74 -1.13
N GLY A 27 2.19 -9.84 -1.73
CA GLY A 27 1.75 -11.03 -1.01
C GLY A 27 2.82 -12.11 -0.84
N ALA A 28 3.99 -11.94 -1.45
CA ALA A 28 5.05 -12.94 -1.43
C ALA A 28 6.02 -12.74 -0.25
N LYS A 29 6.61 -13.85 0.21
CA LYS A 29 7.70 -13.82 1.20
C LYS A 29 8.94 -13.12 0.67
N ASP A 30 9.27 -13.38 -0.59
CA ASP A 30 10.26 -12.61 -1.36
C ASP A 30 9.51 -11.81 -2.43
N PRO A 31 9.24 -10.51 -2.20
CA PRO A 31 8.49 -9.69 -3.15
C PRO A 31 9.18 -9.53 -4.50
N ASN A 32 10.52 -9.63 -4.56
CA ASN A 32 11.27 -9.32 -5.77
C ASN A 32 11.58 -10.55 -6.64
N ALA A 33 11.01 -11.72 -6.30
CA ALA A 33 11.13 -12.91 -7.13
C ALA A 33 10.49 -12.69 -8.51
N ILE A 34 11.27 -12.95 -9.57
CA ILE A 34 10.81 -12.88 -10.97
C ILE A 34 10.17 -14.23 -11.34
N PRO A 35 9.05 -14.24 -12.09
CA PRO A 35 8.36 -15.46 -12.49
C PRO A 35 9.25 -16.36 -13.34
N SER A 36 9.14 -17.66 -13.11
CA SER A 36 9.79 -18.74 -13.85
C SER A 36 8.81 -19.91 -14.00
N ASP A 37 9.23 -21.01 -14.62
CA ASP A 37 8.41 -22.23 -14.71
C ASP A 37 8.05 -22.79 -13.32
N GLU A 38 8.87 -22.49 -12.31
CA GLU A 38 8.71 -22.92 -10.92
C GLU A 38 8.12 -21.83 -10.01
N HIS A 39 8.02 -20.58 -10.48
CA HIS A 39 7.58 -19.45 -9.67
C HIS A 39 6.45 -18.65 -10.34
N THR A 40 5.29 -18.63 -9.68
CA THR A 40 4.16 -17.77 -10.04
C THR A 40 3.88 -16.77 -8.94
N PHE A 41 3.40 -15.59 -9.31
CA PHE A 41 2.98 -14.58 -8.34
C PHE A 41 1.81 -15.06 -7.46
N THR A 42 1.76 -14.50 -6.26
CA THR A 42 0.81 -14.83 -5.19
C THR A 42 -0.59 -14.36 -5.57
N PHE A 43 -1.55 -15.28 -5.58
CA PHE A 43 -2.95 -14.93 -5.77
C PHE A 43 -3.45 -13.99 -4.67
N ASN A 44 -4.34 -13.08 -5.04
CA ASN A 44 -4.99 -12.12 -4.14
C ASN A 44 -4.04 -11.16 -3.41
N SER A 45 -2.80 -10.96 -3.87
CA SER A 45 -1.96 -9.94 -3.24
C SER A 45 -2.53 -8.54 -3.42
N PRO A 46 -2.34 -7.61 -2.46
CA PRO A 46 -2.81 -6.23 -2.58
C PRO A 46 -2.35 -5.61 -3.89
N ASN A 47 -3.20 -4.84 -4.57
CA ASN A 47 -2.85 -4.18 -5.81
C ASN A 47 -2.50 -2.70 -5.59
N SER A 48 -1.91 -2.06 -6.60
CA SER A 48 -1.86 -0.60 -6.69
C SER A 48 -2.65 -0.18 -7.92
N TRP A 49 -3.76 0.53 -7.70
CA TRP A 49 -4.70 0.89 -8.77
C TRP A 49 -4.82 2.40 -8.97
N ALA A 50 -4.47 3.20 -7.97
CA ALA A 50 -4.43 4.66 -8.07
C ALA A 50 -3.12 5.13 -8.75
N PRO A 51 -3.07 6.33 -9.34
CA PRO A 51 -1.85 6.85 -9.94
C PRO A 51 -0.71 6.98 -8.92
N ALA A 52 0.49 6.59 -9.33
CA ALA A 52 1.70 6.73 -8.52
C ALA A 52 2.24 8.18 -8.54
N ALA A 53 3.17 8.47 -7.64
CA ALA A 53 4.04 9.66 -7.71
C ALA A 53 5.51 9.23 -7.77
N TYR A 54 6.37 10.03 -8.40
CA TYR A 54 7.80 9.73 -8.54
C TYR A 54 8.66 10.92 -8.12
N ASP A 55 9.70 10.67 -7.32
CA ASP A 55 10.76 11.63 -7.01
C ASP A 55 12.07 11.19 -7.69
N ALA A 56 12.42 11.89 -8.78
CA ALA A 56 13.62 11.61 -9.55
C ALA A 56 14.93 11.83 -8.77
N LYS A 57 14.94 12.66 -7.71
CA LYS A 57 16.15 12.90 -6.92
C LYS A 57 16.45 11.75 -5.97
N LEU A 58 15.40 11.07 -5.50
CA LEU A 58 15.50 9.94 -4.59
C LEU A 58 15.45 8.59 -5.33
N ASP A 59 15.08 8.61 -6.61
CA ASP A 59 14.73 7.43 -7.40
C ASP A 59 13.68 6.55 -6.71
N LEU A 60 12.66 7.21 -6.13
CA LEU A 60 11.57 6.54 -5.41
C LEU A 60 10.25 6.76 -6.14
N VAL A 61 9.54 5.66 -6.38
CA VAL A 61 8.13 5.64 -6.78
C VAL A 61 7.26 5.35 -5.56
N TYR A 62 6.22 6.15 -5.38
CA TYR A 62 5.27 6.05 -4.28
C TYR A 62 3.94 5.53 -4.82
N LEU A 63 3.53 4.38 -4.30
CA LEU A 63 2.41 3.58 -4.77
C LEU A 63 1.35 3.51 -3.66
N PRO A 64 0.15 4.08 -3.89
CA PRO A 64 -1.00 3.79 -3.05
C PRO A 64 -1.41 2.34 -3.22
N MET A 65 -1.52 1.62 -2.12
CA MET A 65 -1.86 0.19 -2.10
C MET A 65 -3.30 -0.02 -1.66
N GLY A 66 -3.96 -0.94 -2.37
CA GLY A 66 -5.26 -1.52 -2.09
C GLY A 66 -5.25 -2.54 -0.95
N VAL A 67 -6.37 -3.24 -0.80
CA VAL A 67 -6.54 -4.31 0.18
C VAL A 67 -6.25 -5.68 -0.44
N THR A 68 -5.93 -6.68 0.38
CA THR A 68 -5.95 -8.09 -0.04
C THR A 68 -7.37 -8.57 -0.34
N THR A 69 -7.55 -9.18 -1.51
CA THR A 69 -8.83 -9.77 -1.90
C THR A 69 -9.13 -11.07 -1.14
N PRO A 70 -10.38 -11.33 -0.73
CA PRO A 70 -11.55 -10.45 -0.80
C PRO A 70 -11.48 -9.28 0.20
N ASP A 71 -11.89 -8.10 -0.27
CA ASP A 71 -11.61 -6.83 0.40
C ASP A 71 -12.36 -6.69 1.74
N ILE A 72 -13.58 -7.23 1.82
CA ILE A 72 -14.47 -7.14 2.99
C ILE A 72 -14.47 -8.39 3.87
N TRP A 73 -13.50 -9.29 3.70
CA TRP A 73 -13.34 -10.46 4.56
C TRP A 73 -11.86 -10.80 4.77
N GLY A 74 -11.42 -10.76 6.03
CA GLY A 74 -10.00 -10.96 6.40
C GLY A 74 -9.67 -12.28 7.10
N GLY A 75 -10.64 -13.19 7.28
CA GLY A 75 -10.50 -14.32 8.20
C GLY A 75 -9.36 -15.31 7.92
N ASN A 76 -8.90 -15.42 6.66
CA ASN A 76 -7.78 -16.29 6.26
C ASN A 76 -6.57 -15.49 5.75
N ARG A 77 -6.48 -14.18 5.98
CA ARG A 77 -5.34 -13.39 5.50
C ARG A 77 -4.09 -13.74 6.30
N THR A 78 -3.02 -14.05 5.58
CA THR A 78 -1.70 -14.31 6.15
C THR A 78 -0.98 -13.00 6.48
N PRO A 79 0.03 -13.01 7.37
CA PRO A 79 0.86 -11.83 7.64
C PRO A 79 1.49 -11.25 6.37
N GLU A 80 1.89 -12.10 5.42
CA GLU A 80 2.45 -11.68 4.14
C GLU A 80 1.43 -10.90 3.30
N GLN A 81 0.17 -11.36 3.25
CA GLN A 81 -0.90 -10.68 2.55
C GLN A 81 -1.31 -9.34 3.20
N GLU A 82 -1.11 -9.19 4.52
CA GLU A 82 -1.48 -7.97 5.25
C GLU A 82 -0.36 -6.92 5.25
N ARG A 83 0.89 -7.33 5.03
CA ARG A 83 2.09 -6.50 5.27
C ARG A 83 2.10 -5.16 4.52
N TYR A 84 1.52 -5.12 3.31
CA TYR A 84 1.46 -3.92 2.47
C TYR A 84 0.04 -3.52 2.07
N ALA A 85 -0.98 -4.18 2.62
CA ALA A 85 -2.36 -3.80 2.37
C ALA A 85 -2.66 -2.42 2.97
N SER A 86 -3.49 -1.61 2.29
CA SER A 86 -3.92 -0.29 2.75
C SER A 86 -2.74 0.57 3.23
N SER A 87 -1.76 0.75 2.34
CA SER A 87 -0.48 1.40 2.66
C SER A 87 -0.01 2.37 1.56
N ILE A 88 0.89 3.29 1.91
CA ILE A 88 1.80 3.88 0.93
C ILE A 88 3.07 3.03 0.88
N LEU A 89 3.37 2.52 -0.30
CA LEU A 89 4.56 1.75 -0.59
C LEU A 89 5.56 2.63 -1.36
N ALA A 90 6.80 2.74 -0.89
CA ALA A 90 7.88 3.40 -1.61
C ALA A 90 8.89 2.36 -2.11
N LEU A 91 9.02 2.26 -3.42
CA LEU A 91 9.98 1.39 -4.08
C LEU A 91 11.07 2.22 -4.76
N ASN A 92 12.30 1.71 -4.79
CA ASN A 92 13.28 2.21 -5.73
C ASN A 92 12.79 1.95 -7.16
N ALA A 93 12.66 2.98 -7.98
CA ALA A 93 12.04 2.86 -9.31
C ALA A 93 12.91 2.06 -10.29
N THR A 94 14.24 2.11 -10.13
CA THR A 94 15.18 1.37 -10.97
C THR A 94 15.19 -0.13 -10.67
N THR A 95 15.12 -0.51 -9.38
CA THR A 95 15.34 -1.90 -8.95
C THR A 95 14.11 -2.61 -8.39
N GLY A 96 13.00 -1.89 -8.17
CA GLY A 96 11.79 -2.44 -7.55
C GLY A 96 11.92 -2.81 -6.07
N LYS A 97 13.03 -2.43 -5.42
CA LYS A 97 13.30 -2.82 -4.03
C LYS A 97 12.55 -1.89 -3.07
N LEU A 98 12.04 -2.47 -1.98
CA LEU A 98 11.41 -1.70 -0.93
C LEU A 98 12.39 -0.69 -0.32
N ALA A 99 12.02 0.58 -0.34
CA ALA A 99 12.68 1.62 0.46
C ALA A 99 12.00 1.73 1.83
N TRP A 100 10.68 1.90 1.83
CA TRP A 100 9.86 1.95 3.04
C TRP A 100 8.38 1.70 2.70
N SER A 101 7.57 1.40 3.71
CA SER A 101 6.11 1.33 3.59
C SER A 101 5.45 1.88 4.86
N TYR A 102 4.32 2.55 4.71
CA TYR A 102 3.51 3.04 5.83
C TYR A 102 2.06 2.56 5.68
N GLN A 103 1.61 1.71 6.59
CA GLN A 103 0.25 1.16 6.60
C GLN A 103 -0.70 2.14 7.30
N THR A 104 -1.78 2.52 6.62
CA THR A 104 -2.77 3.48 7.15
C THR A 104 -3.91 2.79 7.90
N VAL A 105 -4.20 1.54 7.53
CA VAL A 105 -5.20 0.68 8.17
C VAL A 105 -4.60 -0.71 8.35
N HIS A 106 -4.56 -1.18 9.58
CA HIS A 106 -4.15 -2.55 9.90
C HIS A 106 -5.38 -3.47 9.83
N HIS A 107 -5.25 -4.59 9.10
CA HIS A 107 -6.33 -5.57 8.92
C HIS A 107 -7.63 -4.96 8.39
N ASP A 108 -7.58 -4.43 7.18
CA ASP A 108 -8.68 -3.67 6.58
C ASP A 108 -9.86 -4.57 6.17
N LEU A 109 -11.01 -4.39 6.81
CA LEU A 109 -12.24 -5.14 6.55
C LEU A 109 -13.32 -4.33 5.81
N TRP A 110 -13.01 -3.08 5.44
CA TRP A 110 -13.98 -2.10 4.96
C TRP A 110 -13.60 -1.42 3.65
N ASP A 111 -12.58 -1.93 2.95
CA ASP A 111 -12.06 -1.33 1.73
C ASP A 111 -11.65 0.13 1.97
N MET A 112 -10.82 0.35 3.00
CA MET A 112 -10.33 1.67 3.45
C MET A 112 -8.92 1.97 2.93
N ASP A 113 -8.63 1.50 1.72
CA ASP A 113 -7.37 1.71 1.02
C ASP A 113 -7.13 3.18 0.60
N LEU A 114 -6.03 3.40 -0.12
CA LEU A 114 -5.63 4.73 -0.58
C LEU A 114 -6.02 4.93 -2.05
N PRO A 115 -7.05 5.76 -2.34
CA PRO A 115 -7.68 5.80 -3.66
C PRO A 115 -7.12 6.90 -4.57
N ALA A 116 -6.16 7.69 -4.09
CA ALA A 116 -5.75 8.94 -4.72
C ALA A 116 -4.25 8.98 -4.94
N GLN A 117 -3.85 9.70 -5.99
CA GLN A 117 -2.45 10.02 -6.24
C GLN A 117 -1.87 10.80 -5.05
N PRO A 118 -0.73 10.38 -4.50
CA PRO A 118 -0.10 11.12 -3.43
C PRO A 118 0.60 12.38 -3.97
N THR A 119 0.62 13.45 -3.18
CA THR A 119 1.25 14.73 -3.59
C THR A 119 2.61 14.90 -2.92
N LEU A 120 3.65 15.15 -3.72
CA LEU A 120 4.99 15.47 -3.21
C LEU A 120 5.12 16.98 -2.99
N ALA A 121 5.59 17.39 -1.82
CA ALA A 121 5.79 18.80 -1.48
C ALA A 121 6.98 18.98 -0.54
N ASP A 122 7.54 20.19 -0.48
CA ASP A 122 8.51 20.56 0.55
C ASP A 122 7.85 21.57 1.49
N ILE A 123 7.78 21.26 2.78
CA ILE A 123 7.18 22.13 3.80
C ILE A 123 8.22 22.56 4.84
N THR A 124 7.92 23.61 5.60
CA THR A 124 8.78 24.03 6.72
C THR A 124 8.24 23.51 8.04
N VAL A 125 9.04 22.73 8.76
CA VAL A 125 8.74 22.21 10.11
C VAL A 125 9.85 22.67 11.04
N ASN A 126 9.51 23.40 12.10
CA ASN A 126 10.48 23.94 13.07
C ASN A 126 11.66 24.70 12.42
N GLY A 127 11.38 25.46 11.34
CA GLY A 127 12.38 26.22 10.60
C GLY A 127 13.23 25.41 9.60
N GLN A 128 13.04 24.09 9.51
CA GLN A 128 13.74 23.24 8.54
C GLN A 128 12.82 22.86 7.39
N LYS A 129 13.35 22.83 6.16
CA LYS A 129 12.64 22.27 5.01
C LYS A 129 12.61 20.76 5.11
N VAL A 130 11.41 20.19 5.10
CA VAL A 130 11.15 18.75 5.14
C VAL A 130 10.47 18.32 3.84
N PRO A 131 11.06 17.37 3.09
CA PRO A 131 10.42 16.81 1.91
C PRO A 131 9.34 15.82 2.32
N ILE A 132 8.10 16.10 1.96
CA ILE A 132 6.94 15.31 2.37
C ILE A 132 6.19 14.67 1.20
N ILE A 133 5.34 13.72 1.56
CA ILE A 133 4.26 13.16 0.76
C ILE A 133 2.93 13.33 1.52
N TYR A 134 1.92 13.88 0.83
CA TYR A 134 0.53 13.86 1.27
C TYR A 134 -0.17 12.65 0.69
N ALA A 135 -0.74 11.80 1.53
CA ALA A 135 -1.41 10.57 1.16
C ALA A 135 -2.87 10.58 1.66
N PRO A 136 -3.84 10.96 0.82
CA PRO A 136 -5.26 10.86 1.14
C PRO A 136 -5.74 9.40 1.19
N ALA A 137 -6.53 9.05 2.19
CA ALA A 137 -7.09 7.70 2.36
C ALA A 137 -8.62 7.71 2.41
N LYS A 138 -9.26 6.57 2.09
CA LYS A 138 -10.72 6.40 2.18
C LYS A 138 -11.27 6.59 3.60
N THR A 139 -10.43 6.48 4.63
CA THR A 139 -10.78 6.78 6.03
C THR A 139 -11.13 8.26 6.27
N GLY A 140 -10.89 9.14 5.30
CA GLY A 140 -11.06 10.59 5.41
C GLY A 140 -9.84 11.31 5.98
N ASN A 141 -8.75 10.59 6.26
CA ASN A 141 -7.47 11.16 6.69
C ASN A 141 -6.60 11.57 5.50
N ILE A 142 -5.70 12.51 5.75
CA ILE A 142 -4.54 12.77 4.89
C ILE A 142 -3.31 12.52 5.75
N PHE A 143 -2.54 11.51 5.39
CA PHE A 143 -1.28 11.21 6.06
C PHE A 143 -0.17 12.09 5.49
N VAL A 144 0.68 12.61 6.38
CA VAL A 144 1.81 13.47 6.01
C VAL A 144 3.09 12.79 6.47
N LEU A 145 3.84 12.25 5.52
CA LEU A 145 5.05 11.47 5.78
C LEU A 145 6.26 12.18 5.19
N ASP A 146 7.44 12.01 5.77
CA ASP A 146 8.69 12.36 5.13
C ASP A 146 8.93 11.37 3.99
N ARG A 147 8.98 11.87 2.76
CA ARG A 147 8.99 11.00 1.57
C ARG A 147 10.29 10.21 1.41
N ARG A 148 11.32 10.49 2.22
CA ARG A 148 12.61 9.79 2.18
C ARG A 148 12.57 8.48 2.95
N ASN A 149 11.82 8.41 4.04
CA ASN A 149 11.87 7.30 4.99
C ASN A 149 10.49 6.81 5.48
N GLY A 150 9.40 7.50 5.12
CA GLY A 150 8.04 7.13 5.51
C GLY A 150 7.67 7.51 6.96
N GLU A 151 8.51 8.27 7.66
CA GLU A 151 8.22 8.71 9.03
C GLU A 151 7.12 9.77 9.05
N LEU A 152 6.25 9.72 10.06
CA LEU A 152 5.19 10.71 10.23
C LEU A 152 5.77 12.10 10.52
N VAL A 153 5.40 13.07 9.69
CA VAL A 153 5.66 14.49 9.94
C VAL A 153 4.50 15.14 10.70
N VAL A 154 3.27 14.68 10.44
CA VAL A 154 2.09 15.00 11.24
C VAL A 154 1.65 13.74 11.98
N PRO A 155 1.42 13.79 13.31
CA PRO A 155 0.98 12.63 14.07
C PRO A 155 -0.32 12.02 13.52
N ALA A 156 -0.34 10.70 13.36
CA ALA A 156 -1.51 9.92 12.96
C ALA A 156 -1.81 8.87 14.06
N PRO A 157 -2.50 9.25 15.15
CA PRO A 157 -2.77 8.33 16.24
C PRO A 157 -3.76 7.24 15.81
N GLU A 158 -3.36 5.99 15.98
CA GLU A 158 -4.19 4.83 15.68
C GLU A 158 -5.26 4.61 16.76
N LYS A 159 -6.44 4.14 16.34
CA LYS A 159 -7.53 3.77 17.25
C LYS A 159 -8.03 2.37 16.93
N PRO A 160 -8.15 1.48 17.92
CA PRO A 160 -8.77 0.19 17.72
C PRO A 160 -10.22 0.35 17.23
N VAL A 161 -10.58 -0.40 16.19
CA VAL A 161 -11.96 -0.50 15.71
C VAL A 161 -12.77 -1.43 16.61
N PRO A 162 -14.09 -1.22 16.74
CA PRO A 162 -14.96 -2.12 17.48
C PRO A 162 -14.86 -3.56 16.96
N GLN A 163 -14.63 -4.53 17.86
CA GLN A 163 -14.47 -5.95 17.52
C GLN A 163 -15.77 -6.76 17.66
N GLY A 164 -16.84 -6.12 18.17
CA GLY A 164 -18.13 -6.76 18.46
C GLY A 164 -19.16 -6.56 17.36
N ALA A 165 -20.24 -7.34 17.42
CA ALA A 165 -21.40 -7.13 16.56
C ALA A 165 -21.99 -5.72 16.78
N ALA A 166 -22.51 -5.12 15.70
CA ALA A 166 -23.26 -3.88 15.79
C ALA A 166 -24.38 -4.01 16.83
N HIS A 167 -24.49 -3.02 17.72
CA HIS A 167 -25.53 -3.00 18.74
C HIS A 167 -26.89 -2.94 18.03
N ARG A 168 -27.63 -4.05 18.01
CA ARG A 168 -29.00 -4.03 17.50
C ARG A 168 -29.85 -3.25 18.50
N PRO A 169 -30.57 -2.19 18.09
CA PRO A 169 -31.69 -1.72 18.91
C PRO A 169 -32.63 -2.90 19.11
N LYS A 170 -33.10 -3.12 20.35
CA LYS A 170 -34.02 -4.21 20.69
C LYS A 170 -35.18 -4.21 19.69
N ALA A 171 -35.40 -5.34 19.02
CA ALA A 171 -36.65 -5.55 18.29
C ALA A 171 -37.78 -5.47 19.33
N ILE A 172 -38.61 -4.45 19.22
CA ILE A 172 -39.87 -4.37 19.94
C ILE A 172 -40.81 -5.30 19.18
N THR A 173 -41.23 -6.40 19.81
CA THR A 173 -42.33 -7.24 19.34
C THR A 173 -43.66 -6.57 19.58
#